data_AF-A0A656GGM1-F1
#
_entry.id   AF-A0A656GGM1-F1
#
_cell.length_a   1.000
_cell.length_b   1.000
_cell.length_c   1.000
_cell.angle_alpha   90.00
_cell.angle_beta   90.00
_cell.angle_gamma   90.00
#
_symmetry.space_group_name_H-M   'P 1'
#
loop_
_entity.id
_entity.type
_entity.pdbx_description
1 polymer ?
#
loop_
_entity_poly.entity_id
_entity_poly.type
_entity_poly.pdbx_seq_one_letter_code
_entity_poly.pdbx_strand_id
1 'polypeptide(L)'
;MTSAALPPRPRWRSLALLALCLAPLLWPLEHLAERYYRSVLANQNRQTLDLYVANLLGTLHRYETLPQILGDLPALRGALAAPSDVTTLKNANRLLSEITRQTGADVMYLMDANGLTLAASNSEQK
;
A
#
# COMPACT_ATOMS: atom_id res chain seq x y z
N MET A 1 -5.71 -79.24 -45.81
CA MET A 1 -6.78 -78.22 -45.66
C MET A 1 -6.40 -77.32 -44.49
N THR A 2 -6.51 -76.02 -44.69
CA THR A 2 -5.89 -74.90 -43.97
C THR A 2 -6.55 -74.55 -42.62
N SER A 3 -5.75 -74.22 -41.58
CA SER A 3 -5.90 -72.98 -40.80
C SER A 3 -4.97 -72.87 -39.58
N ALA A 4 -4.56 -71.63 -39.33
CA ALA A 4 -4.25 -70.99 -38.04
C ALA A 4 -2.88 -71.22 -37.37
N ALA A 5 -2.07 -70.16 -37.34
CA ALA A 5 -1.66 -69.52 -36.08
C ALA A 5 -1.16 -68.09 -36.37
N LEU A 6 -1.94 -67.08 -35.98
CA LEU A 6 -1.53 -65.67 -36.00
C LEU A 6 -0.26 -65.48 -35.16
N PRO A 7 0.71 -64.64 -35.59
CA PRO A 7 1.93 -64.41 -34.83
C PRO A 7 1.59 -63.73 -33.48
N PRO A 8 2.23 -64.17 -32.37
CA PRO A 8 1.92 -63.66 -31.04
C PRO A 8 2.30 -62.19 -30.96
N ARG A 9 1.35 -61.32 -30.59
CA ARG A 9 1.56 -59.88 -30.40
C ARG A 9 2.15 -59.63 -28.99
N PRO A 10 3.43 -59.26 -28.83
CA PRO A 10 4.01 -58.97 -27.52
C PRO A 10 4.04 -57.46 -27.22
N ARG A 11 3.54 -56.62 -28.13
CA ARG A 11 3.71 -55.16 -28.08
C ARG A 11 2.92 -54.48 -26.96
N TRP A 12 1.77 -55.04 -26.56
CA TRP A 12 0.98 -54.47 -25.47
C TRP A 12 1.52 -54.82 -24.09
N ARG A 13 2.17 -55.97 -23.92
CA ARG A 13 2.82 -56.31 -22.65
C ARG A 13 4.04 -55.44 -22.40
N SER A 14 4.84 -55.16 -23.43
CA SER A 14 5.95 -54.21 -23.33
C SER A 14 5.47 -52.77 -23.14
N LEU A 15 4.38 -52.35 -23.79
CA LEU A 15 3.76 -51.05 -23.56
C LEU A 15 3.18 -50.93 -22.14
N ALA A 16 2.55 -51.99 -21.63
CA ALA A 16 2.01 -52.03 -20.27
C ALA A 16 3.13 -52.01 -19.22
N LEU A 17 4.23 -52.75 -19.44
CA LEU A 17 5.40 -52.70 -18.56
C LEU A 17 6.11 -51.35 -18.62
N LEU A 18 6.22 -50.74 -19.81
CA LEU A 18 6.78 -49.40 -19.96
C LEU A 18 5.90 -48.35 -19.26
N ALA A 19 4.58 -48.43 -19.42
CA ALA A 19 3.63 -47.56 -18.73
C ALA A 19 3.65 -47.76 -17.21
N LEU A 20 3.77 -49.01 -16.75
CA LEU A 20 3.90 -49.37 -15.33
C LEU A 20 5.22 -48.87 -14.72
N CYS A 21 6.31 -48.83 -15.49
CA CYS A 21 7.58 -48.24 -15.06
C CYS A 21 7.60 -46.71 -15.16
N LEU A 22 6.91 -46.11 -16.13
CA LEU A 22 6.84 -44.65 -16.30
C LEU A 22 5.86 -43.98 -15.32
N ALA A 23 4.76 -44.65 -14.96
CA ALA A 23 3.76 -44.13 -14.02
C ALA A 23 4.34 -43.70 -12.64
N PRO A 24 5.18 -44.50 -11.96
CA PRO A 24 5.78 -44.08 -10.69
C PRO A 24 6.84 -42.98 -10.85
N LEU A 25 7.39 -42.79 -12.06
CA LEU A 25 8.35 -41.73 -12.36
C LEU A 25 7.67 -40.36 -12.57
N LEU A 26 6.40 -40.35 -12.98
CA LEU A 26 5.57 -39.14 -13.12
C LEU A 26 4.82 -38.77 -11.84
N TRP A 27 4.65 -39.72 -10.92
CA TRP A 27 4.00 -39.55 -9.62
C TRP A 27 4.58 -38.44 -8.71
N PRO A 28 5.91 -38.21 -8.62
CA PRO A 28 6.45 -37.22 -7.68
C PRO A 28 6.32 -35.78 -8.20
N LEU A 29 5.90 -35.58 -9.45
CA LEU A 29 5.78 -34.25 -10.05
C LEU A 29 4.59 -33.46 -9.47
N GLU A 30 3.52 -34.13 -9.05
CA GLU A 30 2.37 -33.47 -8.41
C GLU A 30 2.62 -33.13 -6.92
N HIS A 31 3.40 -33.94 -6.20
CA HIS A 31 3.64 -33.72 -4.77
C HIS A 31 4.68 -32.62 -4.48
N LEU A 32 5.57 -32.32 -5.44
CA LEU A 32 6.50 -31.19 -5.32
C LEU A 32 5.81 -29.85 -5.56
N ALA A 33 4.72 -29.82 -6.34
CA ALA A 33 3.95 -28.60 -6.57
C ALA A 33 3.29 -28.09 -5.28
N GLU A 34 2.76 -28.97 -4.42
CA GLU A 34 2.14 -28.54 -3.16
C GLU A 34 3.14 -27.92 -2.16
N ARG A 35 4.38 -28.43 -2.08
CA ARG A 35 5.40 -27.85 -1.19
C ARG A 35 6.00 -26.56 -1.73
N TYR A 36 6.01 -26.37 -3.04
CA TYR A 36 6.44 -25.11 -3.67
C TYR A 36 5.33 -24.05 -3.70
N TYR A 37 4.04 -24.45 -3.77
CA TYR A 37 2.91 -23.52 -3.71
C TYR A 37 2.60 -23.03 -2.30
N ARG A 38 2.87 -23.84 -1.26
CA ARG A 38 2.67 -23.41 0.14
C ARG A 38 3.76 -22.46 0.65
N SER A 39 4.96 -22.47 0.07
CA SER A 39 6.03 -21.53 0.44
C SER A 39 5.95 -20.20 -0.32
N VAL A 40 5.30 -20.16 -1.49
CA VAL A 40 5.13 -18.91 -2.26
C VAL A 40 3.88 -18.12 -1.83
N LEU A 41 2.82 -18.76 -1.32
CA LEU A 41 1.66 -18.03 -0.78
C LEU A 41 1.77 -17.66 0.71
N ALA A 42 2.64 -18.32 1.49
CA ALA A 42 2.87 -17.94 2.89
C ALA A 42 3.78 -16.71 3.03
N ASN A 43 4.62 -16.41 2.03
CA ASN A 43 5.48 -15.22 2.03
C ASN A 43 4.81 -13.96 1.44
N GLN A 44 3.72 -14.09 0.67
CA GLN A 44 3.01 -12.92 0.15
C GLN A 44 2.08 -12.24 1.17
N ASN A 45 1.83 -12.83 2.35
CA ASN A 45 0.93 -12.26 3.36
C ASN A 45 1.63 -11.57 4.55
N ARG A 46 2.96 -11.50 4.57
CA ARG A 46 3.70 -10.69 5.57
C ARG A 46 4.34 -9.43 4.98
N GLN A 47 4.77 -9.47 3.72
CA GLN A 47 5.38 -8.29 3.09
C GLN A 47 4.38 -7.17 2.76
N THR A 48 3.10 -7.49 2.56
CA THR A 48 2.08 -6.47 2.24
C THR A 48 1.63 -5.67 3.46
N LEU A 49 1.63 -6.26 4.66
CA LEU A 49 1.22 -5.55 5.88
C LEU A 49 2.33 -4.65 6.44
N ASP A 50 3.59 -5.09 6.40
CA ASP A 50 4.71 -4.23 6.82
C ASP A 50 4.88 -3.03 5.88
N LEU A 51 4.62 -3.19 4.57
CA LEU A 51 4.59 -2.07 3.63
C LEU A 51 3.40 -1.13 3.84
N TYR A 52 2.24 -1.62 4.29
CA TYR A 52 1.09 -0.76 4.63
C TYR A 52 1.30 0.01 5.92
N VAL A 53 1.88 -0.61 6.96
CA VAL A 53 2.19 0.06 8.24
C VAL A 53 3.34 1.05 8.06
N ALA A 54 4.39 0.69 7.34
CA ALA A 54 5.50 1.61 7.06
C ALA A 54 5.08 2.81 6.18
N ASN A 55 4.12 2.63 5.26
CA ASN A 55 3.63 3.72 4.40
C ASN A 55 2.63 4.64 5.12
N LEU A 56 1.71 4.09 5.94
CA LEU A 56 0.83 4.91 6.78
C LEU A 56 1.63 5.71 7.83
N LEU A 57 2.61 5.10 8.50
CA LEU A 57 3.47 5.78 9.48
C LEU A 57 4.38 6.83 8.80
N GLY A 58 4.89 6.55 7.61
CA GLY A 58 5.67 7.52 6.83
C GLY A 58 4.86 8.75 6.39
N THR A 59 3.55 8.56 6.13
CA THR A 59 2.64 9.67 5.79
C THR A 59 2.34 10.53 7.01
N LEU A 60 2.13 9.93 8.20
CA LEU A 60 1.89 10.66 9.46
C LEU A 60 3.13 11.40 9.97
N HIS A 61 4.34 10.83 9.83
CA HIS A 61 5.56 11.45 10.37
C HIS A 61 5.92 12.78 9.70
N ARG A 62 5.49 13.01 8.47
CA ARG A 62 5.68 14.31 7.77
C ARG A 62 4.81 15.43 8.35
N TYR A 63 3.73 15.11 9.06
CA TYR A 63 2.80 16.08 9.64
C TYR A 63 3.03 16.34 11.13
N GLU A 64 3.88 15.57 11.83
CA GLU A 64 4.17 15.78 13.26
C GLU A 64 5.04 17.01 13.52
N THR A 65 5.96 17.35 12.62
CA THR A 65 6.90 18.48 12.81
C THR A 65 6.34 19.82 12.33
N LEU A 66 5.34 19.80 11.45
CA LEU A 66 4.75 20.99 10.85
C LEU A 66 4.10 21.93 11.88
N PRO A 67 3.28 21.47 12.85
CA PRO A 67 2.62 22.34 13.83
C PRO A 67 3.60 23.16 14.69
N GLN A 68 4.74 22.57 15.06
CA GLN A 68 5.77 23.27 15.83
C GLN A 68 6.40 24.40 15.01
N ILE A 69 6.74 24.14 13.75
CA ILE A 69 7.30 25.15 12.84
C ILE A 69 6.29 26.26 12.56
N LEU A 70 5.02 25.88 12.35
CA LEU A 70 3.93 26.83 12.11
C LEU A 70 3.73 27.78 13.31
N GLY A 71 3.80 27.29 14.54
CA GLY A 71 3.61 28.09 15.77
C GLY A 71 4.61 29.25 15.96
N ASP A 72 5.76 29.17 15.30
CA ASP A 72 6.79 30.21 15.34
C ASP A 72 6.68 31.25 14.23
N LEU A 73 5.78 31.04 13.26
CA LEU A 73 5.65 31.96 12.13
C LEU A 73 5.02 33.29 12.58
N PRO A 74 5.67 34.44 12.30
CA PRO A 74 5.21 35.76 12.75
C PRO A 74 3.78 36.09 12.32
N ALA A 75 3.34 35.63 11.15
CA ALA A 75 1.98 35.88 10.67
C ALA A 75 0.91 35.14 11.50
N LEU A 76 1.20 33.92 11.98
CA LEU A 76 0.26 33.16 12.82
C LEU A 76 0.23 33.73 14.25
N ARG A 77 1.39 34.10 14.80
CA ARG A 77 1.47 34.79 16.10
C ARG A 77 0.79 36.15 16.07
N GLY A 78 0.96 36.90 14.99
CA GLY A 78 0.26 38.16 14.77
C GLY A 78 -1.25 37.96 14.77
N ALA A 79 -1.75 36.94 14.06
CA ALA A 79 -3.19 36.65 13.99
C ALA A 79 -3.78 36.26 15.35
N LEU A 80 -3.01 35.56 16.19
CA LEU A 80 -3.41 35.26 17.58
C LEU A 80 -3.34 36.49 18.49
N ALA A 81 -2.38 37.40 18.28
CA ALA A 81 -2.22 38.61 19.08
C ALA A 81 -3.25 39.70 18.73
N ALA A 82 -3.67 39.78 17.47
CA ALA A 82 -4.62 40.75 16.96
C ALA A 82 -5.71 40.07 16.09
N PRO A 83 -6.60 39.26 16.70
CA PRO A 83 -7.60 38.47 15.97
C PRO A 83 -8.67 39.31 15.27
N SER A 84 -8.75 40.61 15.57
CA SER A 84 -9.69 41.55 14.92
C SER A 84 -9.05 42.35 13.77
N ASP A 85 -7.73 42.25 13.56
CA ASP A 85 -7.07 42.95 12.46
C ASP A 85 -7.16 42.14 11.15
N VAL A 86 -7.96 42.67 10.22
CA VAL A 86 -8.19 42.09 8.89
C VAL A 86 -6.88 41.90 8.12
N THR A 87 -5.91 42.80 8.27
CA THR A 87 -4.64 42.72 7.52
C THR A 87 -3.83 41.51 7.99
N THR A 88 -3.77 41.33 9.31
CA THR A 88 -3.05 40.24 9.94
C THR A 88 -3.70 38.88 9.64
N LEU A 89 -5.04 38.79 9.69
CA LEU A 89 -5.77 37.59 9.29
C LEU A 89 -5.55 37.24 7.81
N LYS A 90 -5.56 38.22 6.90
CA LYS A 90 -5.31 38.01 5.47
C LYS A 90 -3.90 37.47 5.20
N ASN A 91 -2.91 37.98 5.92
CA ASN A 91 -1.54 37.47 5.83
C ASN A 91 -1.43 36.02 6.33
N ALA A 92 -2.11 35.68 7.43
CA ALA A 92 -2.18 34.32 7.95
C ALA A 92 -2.87 33.35 6.95
N ASN A 93 -4.02 33.74 6.38
CA ASN A 93 -4.72 32.94 5.35
C ASN A 93 -3.82 32.63 4.15
N ARG A 94 -3.14 33.65 3.62
CA ARG A 94 -2.21 33.49 2.48
C ARG A 94 -1.05 32.55 2.82
N LEU A 95 -0.45 32.71 4.00
CA LEU A 95 0.63 31.84 4.45
C LEU A 95 0.18 30.39 4.58
N LEU A 96 -0.98 30.15 5.22
CA LEU A 96 -1.54 28.80 5.35
C LEU A 96 -1.86 28.20 3.98
N SER A 97 -2.39 28.98 3.04
CA SER A 97 -2.65 28.55 1.66
C SER A 97 -1.37 28.13 0.93
N GLU A 98 -0.29 28.91 1.08
CA GLU A 98 1.00 28.60 0.47
C GLU A 98 1.63 27.33 1.04
N ILE A 99 1.65 27.18 2.37
CA ILE A 99 2.21 26.00 3.04
C ILE A 99 1.38 24.76 2.74
N THR A 100 0.05 24.88 2.71
CA THR A 100 -0.85 23.77 2.34
C THR A 100 -0.51 23.26 0.93
N ARG A 101 -0.34 24.17 -0.03
CA ARG A 101 0.05 23.84 -1.41
C ARG A 101 1.42 23.16 -1.51
N GLN A 102 2.39 23.58 -0.69
CA GLN A 102 3.75 23.02 -0.69
C GLN A 102 3.83 21.65 0.00
N THR A 103 3.07 21.45 1.07
CA THR A 103 3.10 20.23 1.89
C THR A 103 2.18 19.13 1.38
N GLY A 104 1.24 19.47 0.49
CA GLY A 104 0.19 18.55 0.03
C GLY A 104 -0.79 18.19 1.16
N ALA A 105 -0.91 19.03 2.19
CA ALA A 105 -1.97 18.92 3.18
C ALA A 105 -3.32 19.26 2.53
N ASP A 106 -4.40 18.70 3.08
CA ASP A 106 -5.77 18.97 2.58
C ASP A 106 -6.22 20.39 2.98
N VAL A 107 -6.22 20.67 4.29
CA VAL A 107 -6.54 22.00 4.85
C VAL A 107 -5.65 22.28 6.07
N MET A 108 -5.19 23.52 6.21
CA MET A 108 -4.56 24.02 7.43
C MET A 108 -5.35 25.21 7.97
N TYR A 109 -5.58 25.23 9.28
CA TYR A 109 -6.32 26.29 9.94
C TYR A 109 -5.71 26.63 11.30
N LEU A 110 -5.82 27.91 11.68
CA LEU A 110 -5.37 28.46 12.95
C LEU A 110 -6.59 28.70 13.84
N MET A 111 -6.59 28.13 15.03
CA MET A 111 -7.65 28.33 16.03
C MET A 111 -7.12 29.11 17.23
N ASP A 112 -8.00 29.88 17.86
CA ASP A 112 -7.76 30.42 19.20
C ASP A 112 -7.90 29.34 20.29
N ALA A 113 -7.61 29.69 21.54
CA ALA A 113 -7.71 28.78 22.67
C ALA A 113 -9.15 28.34 22.99
N ASN A 114 -10.17 29.02 22.44
CA ASN A 114 -11.58 28.69 22.61
C ASN A 114 -12.09 27.77 21.48
N GLY A 115 -11.25 27.44 20.50
CA GLY A 115 -11.60 26.61 19.35
C GLY A 115 -12.21 27.39 18.17
N LEU A 116 -12.13 28.72 18.17
CA LEU A 116 -12.57 29.54 17.04
C LEU A 116 -11.50 29.60 15.95
N THR A 117 -11.85 29.24 14.72
CA THR A 117 -10.97 29.40 13.56
C THR A 117 -10.78 30.87 13.20
N LEU A 118 -9.55 31.35 13.31
CA LEU A 118 -9.14 32.72 12.98
C LEU A 118 -8.68 32.84 11.52
N ALA A 119 -7.94 31.84 11.03
CA ALA A 119 -7.41 31.80 9.67
C ALA A 119 -7.45 30.38 9.09
N ALA A 120 -7.61 30.25 7.78
CA ALA A 120 -7.67 28.97 7.09
C ALA A 120 -7.08 29.06 5.67
N SER A 121 -6.44 27.98 5.21
CA SER A 121 -5.89 27.87 3.86
C SER A 121 -6.95 27.95 2.75
N ASN A 122 -8.19 27.64 3.09
CA ASN A 122 -9.37 27.65 2.21
C ASN A 122 -10.29 28.87 2.43
N SER A 123 -9.77 29.98 2.99
CA SER A 123 -10.57 31.18 3.28
C SER A 123 -11.27 31.78 2.05
N GLU A 124 -10.72 31.57 0.84
CA GLU A 124 -11.25 32.09 -0.43
C GLU A 124 -12.26 31.14 -1.11
N GLN A 125 -12.45 29.91 -0.59
CA GLN A 125 -13.34 28.90 -1.17
C GLN A 125 -14.77 28.96 -0.61
N LYS A 126 -15.12 30.04 0.10
CA LYS A 126 -16.41 30.21 0.79
C LYS A 126 -17.35 31.14 0.05
#